data_AF-A0A929ZJX4-F1
#
_entry.id   AF-A0A929ZJX4-F1
#
_cell.length_a   1.000
_cell.length_b   1.000
_cell.length_c   1.000
_cell.angle_alpha   90.00
_cell.angle_beta   90.00
_cell.angle_gamma   90.00
#
_symmetry.space_group_name_H-M   'P 1'
#
loop_
_entity.id
_entity.type
_entity.pdbx_description
1 polymer ?
#
loop_
_entity_poly.entity_id
_entity_poly.type
_entity_poly.pdbx_seq_one_letter_code
_entity_poly.pdbx_strand_id
1 'polypeptide(L)'
;IYACKAHGFEGVNEATVTVDVASKSVKSIEVTKFGDTESVGDQATKAAELEKYKGVTLESKVDSTTGATFTSTSLRAMITTALQAATK
;
A
#
# COMPACT_ATOMS: atom_id res chain seq x y z
N ILE A 1 9.56 -2.85 9.87
CA ILE A 1 8.71 -3.61 8.93
C ILE A 1 7.36 -3.78 9.60
N TYR A 2 6.27 -3.48 8.92
CA TYR A 2 4.92 -3.46 9.46
C TYR A 2 4.01 -4.35 8.62
N ALA A 3 3.40 -5.36 9.23
CA ALA A 3 2.36 -6.14 8.60
C ALA A 3 1.04 -5.38 8.71
N CYS A 4 0.42 -5.12 7.56
CA CYS A 4 -0.79 -4.32 7.45
C CYS A 4 -1.86 -5.10 6.70
N LYS A 5 -3.11 -4.82 7.03
CA LYS A 5 -4.28 -5.35 6.33
C LYS A 5 -5.30 -4.25 6.11
N ALA A 6 -5.93 -4.25 4.95
CA ALA A 6 -6.99 -3.31 4.62
C ALA A 6 -8.03 -3.97 3.71
N HIS A 7 -9.27 -3.51 3.83
CA HIS A 7 -10.33 -3.96 2.94
C HIS A 7 -10.16 -3.31 1.56
N GLY A 8 -10.13 -4.14 0.52
CA GLY A 8 -10.19 -3.76 -0.88
C GLY A 8 -11.63 -3.62 -1.36
N PHE A 9 -11.86 -3.94 -2.62
CA PHE A 9 -13.19 -4.02 -3.25
C PHE A 9 -13.99 -5.23 -2.76
N GLU A 10 -13.45 -6.45 -2.89
CA GLU A 10 -14.17 -7.69 -2.59
C GLU A 10 -13.69 -8.36 -1.31
N GLY A 11 -12.43 -8.15 -0.92
CA GLY A 11 -11.84 -8.86 0.21
C GLY A 11 -10.81 -8.06 0.97
N VAL A 12 -10.12 -8.74 1.87
CA VAL A 12 -9.04 -8.16 2.67
C VAL A 12 -7.70 -8.40 1.97
N ASN A 13 -7.00 -7.31 1.69
CA ASN A 13 -5.61 -7.33 1.22
C ASN A 13 -4.68 -7.26 2.43
N GLU A 14 -3.58 -8.02 2.36
CA GLU A 14 -2.51 -8.01 3.36
C GLU A 14 -1.21 -7.64 2.67
N ALA A 15 -0.44 -6.76 3.30
CA ALA A 15 0.84 -6.32 2.77
C ALA A 15 1.84 -6.04 3.90
N THR A 16 3.11 -6.26 3.59
CA THR A 16 4.24 -5.89 4.43
C THR A 16 4.81 -4.58 3.95
N VAL A 17 4.78 -3.54 4.79
CA VAL A 17 5.32 -2.22 4.50
C VAL A 17 6.61 -2.00 5.29
N THR A 18 7.69 -1.72 4.58
CA THR A 18 8.95 -1.31 5.21
C THR A 18 9.01 0.21 5.24
N VAL A 19 9.14 0.78 6.43
CA VAL A 19 9.26 2.23 6.65
C VAL A 19 10.64 2.56 7.17
N ASP A 20 11.22 3.63 6.66
CA ASP A 20 12.39 4.29 7.21
C ASP A 20 11.96 5.26 8.32
N VAL A 21 12.30 4.94 9.58
CA VAL A 21 11.88 5.73 10.74
C VAL A 21 12.57 7.09 10.80
N ALA A 22 13.82 7.19 10.31
CA ALA A 22 14.59 8.43 10.34
C ALA A 22 14.00 9.49 9.39
N SER A 23 13.63 9.07 8.17
CA SER A 23 13.03 9.94 7.15
C SER A 23 11.50 9.92 7.15
N LYS A 24 10.87 9.09 7.99
CA LYS A 24 9.40 8.91 8.07
C LYS A 24 8.79 8.61 6.70
N SER A 25 9.47 7.77 5.92
CA SER A 25 9.12 7.47 4.53
C SER A 25 9.07 5.97 4.27
N VAL A 26 8.30 5.54 3.27
CA VAL A 26 8.23 4.14 2.88
C VAL A 26 9.49 3.72 2.10
N LYS A 27 10.12 2.60 2.47
CA LYS A 27 11.20 1.96 1.69
C LYS A 27 10.65 1.01 0.64
N SER A 28 9.66 0.22 1.00
CA SER A 28 9.04 -0.78 0.12
C SER A 28 7.69 -1.23 0.66
N ILE A 29 6.88 -1.78 -0.24
CA ILE A 29 5.64 -2.47 0.07
C ILE A 29 5.62 -3.79 -0.71
N GLU A 30 5.22 -4.86 -0.04
CA GLU A 30 5.05 -6.20 -0.62
C GLU A 30 3.67 -6.72 -0.28
N VAL A 31 2.86 -7.03 -1.29
CA VAL A 31 1.52 -7.59 -1.08
C VAL A 31 1.66 -9.09 -0.79
N THR A 32 1.31 -9.49 0.44
CA THR A 32 1.43 -10.88 0.90
C THR A 32 0.15 -11.67 0.66
N LYS A 33 -1.00 -10.98 0.59
CA LYS A 33 -2.29 -11.58 0.23
C LYS A 33 -3.13 -10.57 -0.53
N PHE A 34 -3.68 -11.03 -1.65
CA PHE A 34 -4.60 -10.26 -2.47
C PHE A 34 -5.98 -10.91 -2.40
N GLY A 35 -6.99 -10.12 -2.02
CA GLY A 35 -8.36 -10.57 -1.81
C GLY A 35 -9.38 -9.92 -2.76
N ASP A 36 -8.94 -9.13 -3.74
CA ASP A 36 -9.82 -8.48 -4.73
C ASP A 36 -9.93 -9.30 -6.02
N THR A 37 -10.71 -8.81 -6.99
CA THR A 37 -10.89 -9.43 -8.31
C THR A 37 -9.55 -9.56 -9.04
N GLU A 38 -9.18 -10.80 -9.36
CA GLU A 38 -8.05 -11.09 -10.25
C GLU A 38 -8.24 -10.44 -11.62
N SER A 39 -7.16 -9.99 -12.27
CA SER A 39 -7.13 -9.22 -13.53
C SER A 39 -7.68 -7.78 -13.48
N VAL A 40 -8.24 -7.32 -12.35
CA VAL A 40 -8.70 -5.93 -12.17
C VAL A 40 -7.88 -5.23 -11.10
N GLY A 41 -7.95 -5.70 -9.85
CA GLY A 41 -7.25 -5.06 -8.73
C GLY A 41 -5.74 -5.33 -8.70
N ASP A 42 -5.29 -6.42 -9.33
CA ASP A 42 -3.87 -6.81 -9.38
C ASP A 42 -3.00 -5.76 -10.09
N GLN A 43 -3.61 -4.92 -10.94
CA GLN A 43 -2.90 -3.84 -11.60
C GLN A 43 -2.24 -2.91 -10.58
N ALA A 44 -2.89 -2.65 -9.44
CA ALA A 44 -2.36 -1.83 -8.36
C ALA A 44 -1.27 -2.52 -7.53
N THR A 45 -1.15 -3.86 -7.64
CA THR A 45 -0.13 -4.65 -6.93
C THR A 45 1.09 -4.97 -7.81
N LYS A 46 1.12 -4.50 -9.06
CA LYS A 46 2.28 -4.64 -9.94
C LYS A 46 3.47 -3.87 -9.40
N ALA A 47 4.68 -4.41 -9.59
CA ALA A 47 5.92 -3.79 -9.12
C ALA A 47 6.05 -2.30 -9.50
N ALA A 48 5.72 -1.94 -10.76
CA ALA A 48 5.75 -0.56 -11.22
C ALA A 48 4.80 0.39 -10.46
N GLU A 49 3.63 -0.09 -10.04
CA GLU A 49 2.69 0.68 -9.22
C GLU A 49 3.14 0.71 -7.76
N LEU A 50 3.68 -0.40 -7.25
CA LEU A 50 4.21 -0.48 -5.89
C LEU A 50 5.43 0.42 -5.67
N GLU A 51 6.26 0.60 -6.70
CA GLU A 51 7.42 1.51 -6.64
C GLU A 51 7.02 2.97 -6.45
N LYS A 52 5.81 3.39 -6.88
CA LYS A 52 5.29 4.75 -6.63
C LYS A 52 5.15 5.05 -5.13
N TYR A 53 5.06 4.01 -4.30
CA TYR A 53 4.96 4.18 -2.85
C TYR A 53 6.33 4.36 -2.18
N LYS A 54 7.44 4.15 -2.88
CA LYS A 54 8.77 4.36 -2.31
C LYS A 54 9.02 5.85 -2.09
N GLY A 55 9.48 6.21 -0.88
CA GLY A 55 9.70 7.58 -0.45
C GLY A 55 8.44 8.32 0.00
N VAL A 56 7.27 7.69 -0.08
CA VAL A 56 5.99 8.29 0.35
C VAL A 56 5.99 8.53 1.86
N THR A 57 5.51 9.71 2.23
CA THR A 57 5.28 10.13 3.62
C THR A 57 3.78 10.28 3.89
N LEU A 58 3.39 10.57 5.13
CA LEU A 58 1.98 10.81 5.50
C LEU A 58 1.34 12.00 4.77
N GLU A 59 2.15 12.92 4.26
CA GLU A 59 1.70 14.12 3.53
C GLU A 59 1.69 13.91 2.01
N SER A 60 2.27 12.81 1.54
CA SER A 60 2.39 12.52 0.11
C SER A 60 1.06 12.09 -0.47
N LYS A 61 0.69 12.66 -1.62
CA LYS A 61 -0.46 12.23 -2.42
C LYS A 61 0.03 11.36 -3.56
N VAL A 62 -0.30 10.07 -3.52
CA VAL A 62 -0.05 9.14 -4.63
C VAL A 62 -1.34 9.03 -5.45
N ASP A 63 -1.25 8.89 -6.77
CA ASP A 63 -2.41 8.69 -7.64
C ASP A 63 -2.81 7.21 -7.73
N SER A 64 -4.10 6.96 -8.01
CA SER A 64 -4.63 5.59 -8.01
C SER A 64 -4.38 4.94 -9.35
N THR A 65 -4.18 3.63 -9.37
CA THR A 65 -4.07 2.88 -10.61
C THR A 65 -5.44 2.83 -11.29
N THR A 66 -5.52 3.26 -12.55
CA THR A 66 -6.76 3.23 -13.34
C THR A 66 -7.34 1.81 -13.37
N GLY A 67 -8.63 1.68 -13.09
CA GLY A 67 -9.32 0.38 -13.04
C GLY A 67 -9.15 -0.37 -11.71
N ALA A 68 -8.27 0.07 -10.81
CA ALA A 68 -7.98 -0.57 -9.53
C ALA A 68 -8.07 0.42 -8.35
N THR A 69 -9.08 1.30 -8.37
CA THR A 69 -9.24 2.38 -7.37
C THR A 69 -9.37 1.85 -5.94
N PHE A 70 -10.20 0.83 -5.72
CA PHE A 70 -10.42 0.27 -4.37
C PHE A 70 -9.17 -0.43 -3.82
N THR A 71 -8.49 -1.23 -4.65
CA THR A 71 -7.21 -1.84 -4.28
C THR A 71 -6.16 -0.76 -3.98
N SER A 72 -6.05 0.28 -4.81
CA SER A 72 -5.13 1.41 -4.58
C SER A 72 -5.41 2.11 -3.24
N THR A 73 -6.69 2.32 -2.90
CA THR A 73 -7.10 2.88 -1.61
C THR A 73 -6.70 1.97 -0.46
N SER A 74 -6.87 0.65 -0.59
CA SER A 74 -6.47 -0.32 0.44
C SER A 74 -4.95 -0.32 0.68
N LEU A 75 -4.14 -0.28 -0.39
CA LEU A 75 -2.68 -0.20 -0.30
C LEU A 75 -2.23 1.07 0.41
N ARG A 76 -2.85 2.21 0.09
CA ARG A 76 -2.57 3.48 0.79
C ARG A 76 -2.97 3.44 2.26
N ALA A 77 -4.12 2.86 2.60
CA ALA A 77 -4.53 2.73 3.99
C ALA A 77 -3.51 1.90 4.80
N MET A 78 -2.97 0.83 4.21
CA MET A 78 -1.89 0.03 4.80
C MET A 78 -0.60 0.85 4.99
N ILE A 79 -0.19 1.61 3.97
CA ILE A 79 0.98 2.49 4.04
C ILE A 79 0.82 3.55 5.12
N THR A 80 -0.32 4.24 5.16
CA THR A 80 -0.62 5.25 6.19
C THR A 80 -0.57 4.63 7.58
N THR A 81 -1.14 3.44 7.75
CA THR A 81 -1.11 2.72 9.05
C THR A 81 0.34 2.40 9.46
N ALA A 82 1.16 1.91 8.53
CA ALA A 82 2.58 1.61 8.79
C ALA A 82 3.39 2.87 9.15
N LEU A 83 3.18 3.95 8.40
CA LEU A 83 3.84 5.24 8.65
C LEU A 83 3.42 5.81 10.01
N GLN A 84 2.12 5.79 10.34
CA GLN A 84 1.62 6.24 11.64
C GLN A 84 2.20 5.41 12.78
N ALA A 85 2.25 4.08 12.62
CA ALA A 85 2.85 3.17 13.61
C ALA A 85 4.36 3.43 13.80
N ALA A 86 5.06 3.82 12.73
CA ALA A 86 6.48 4.18 12.79
C ALA A 86 6.75 5.55 13.44
N THR A 87 5.74 6.43 13.50
CA THR A 87 5.85 7.78 14.07
C THR A 87 5.27 7.92 15.48
N LYS A 88 4.71 6.85 16.04
CA LYS A 88 4.27 6.77 17.44
C LYS A 88 5.47 6.60 18.37
#